data_AF-A0A8S7LFX3-F1
#
_entry.id   AF-A0A8S7LFX3-F1
#
_cell.length_a   1.000
_cell.length_b   1.000
_cell.length_c   1.000
_cell.angle_alpha   90.00
_cell.angle_beta   90.00
_cell.angle_gamma   90.00
#
_symmetry.space_group_name_H-M   'P 1'
#
loop_
_entity.id
_entity.type
_entity.pdbx_description
1 polymer ?
#
loop_
_entity_poly.entity_id
_entity_poly.type
_entity_poly.pdbx_seq_one_letter_code
_entity_poly.pdbx_strand_id
1 'polypeptide(L)'
;MEEAFWAARQGDALLHTSFLADVLGAVLEVAANVVIDALIVGTTSLLAASVGITMGCTAVVLTGFVAGVAMVYTGVTDTVSEVCSDLANMLFPPQIEGYILTGSGDTWINSKPAARAAATAASRQDIEAQEAQAK
;
A
#
# COMPACT_ATOMS: atom_id res chain seq x y z
N MET A 1 8.64 -16.68 -16.00
CA MET A 1 9.08 -17.34 -14.75
C MET A 1 7.87 -17.37 -13.85
N GLU A 2 7.16 -18.49 -13.82
CA GLU A 2 6.11 -18.74 -12.84
C GLU A 2 6.79 -19.38 -11.63
N GLU A 3 7.46 -18.55 -10.82
CA GLU A 3 8.04 -19.01 -9.56
C GLU A 3 6.97 -18.93 -8.47
N ALA A 4 6.85 -19.97 -7.66
CA ALA A 4 5.99 -19.99 -6.50
C ALA A 4 6.48 -18.98 -5.45
N PHE A 5 5.94 -17.76 -5.47
CA PHE A 5 6.35 -16.61 -4.65
C PHE A 5 5.80 -16.62 -3.20
N TRP A 6 5.17 -17.70 -2.73
CA TRP A 6 4.28 -17.58 -1.57
C TRP A 6 4.90 -17.82 -0.20
N ALA A 7 6.23 -17.98 -0.10
CA ALA A 7 6.87 -18.15 1.20
C ALA A 7 8.23 -17.45 1.26
N ALA A 8 8.34 -16.46 2.14
CA ALA A 8 9.60 -15.80 2.46
C ALA A 8 10.57 -16.82 3.10
N ARG A 9 11.73 -16.99 2.48
CA ARG A 9 12.77 -17.95 2.92
C ARG A 9 13.93 -17.21 3.58
N GLN A 10 14.73 -17.95 4.34
CA GLN A 10 15.99 -17.46 4.86
C GLN A 10 16.84 -16.86 3.73
N GLY A 11 17.33 -15.65 3.97
CA GLY A 11 18.11 -14.84 3.03
C GLY A 11 17.28 -14.00 2.05
N ASP A 12 15.95 -14.06 2.09
CA ASP A 12 15.14 -13.12 1.30
C ASP A 12 15.20 -11.71 1.88
N ALA A 13 15.12 -10.73 0.98
CA ALA A 13 15.10 -9.31 1.32
C ALA A 13 13.70 -8.90 1.81
N LEU A 14 13.66 -8.09 2.87
CA LEU A 14 12.46 -7.43 3.35
C LEU A 14 12.33 -6.09 2.64
N LEU A 15 11.38 -6.00 1.70
CA LEU A 15 11.06 -4.77 0.98
C LEU A 15 10.07 -3.95 1.80
N HIS A 16 10.41 -2.68 2.04
CA HIS A 16 9.50 -1.68 2.60
C HIS A 16 9.35 -0.50 1.65
N THR A 17 8.20 0.17 1.72
CA THR A 17 8.01 1.45 1.04
C THR A 17 9.17 2.38 1.41
N SER A 18 9.70 3.12 0.44
CA SER A 18 10.77 4.04 0.74
C SER A 18 10.24 5.21 1.57
N PHE A 19 11.09 5.82 2.41
CA PHE A 19 10.69 7.00 3.18
C PHE A 19 10.12 8.12 2.29
N LEU A 20 10.70 8.32 1.09
CA LEU A 20 10.19 9.31 0.14
C LEU A 20 8.86 8.89 -0.49
N ALA A 21 8.66 7.60 -0.76
CA ALA A 21 7.36 7.10 -1.21
C ALA A 21 6.28 7.28 -0.14
N ASP A 22 6.60 7.05 1.13
CA ASP A 22 5.66 7.23 2.23
C ASP A 22 5.24 8.70 2.38
N VAL A 23 6.21 9.62 2.38
CA VAL A 23 5.94 11.07 2.42
C VAL A 23 5.15 11.53 1.19
N LEU A 24 5.54 11.09 -0.01
CA LEU A 24 4.84 11.47 -1.24
C LEU A 24 3.42 10.90 -1.26
N GLY A 25 3.24 9.65 -0.87
CA GLY A 25 1.94 8.98 -0.80
C GLY A 25 0.99 9.72 0.14
N ALA A 26 1.46 10.10 1.33
CA ALA A 26 0.68 10.88 2.29
C ALA A 26 0.26 12.26 1.73
N VAL A 27 1.17 12.98 1.08
CA VAL A 27 0.85 14.28 0.43
C VAL A 27 -0.17 14.10 -0.68
N LEU A 28 -0.02 13.04 -1.48
CA LEU A 28 -0.91 12.74 -2.59
C LEU A 28 -2.31 12.36 -2.13
N GLU A 29 -2.42 11.62 -1.02
CA GLU A 29 -3.70 11.25 -0.41
C GLU A 29 -4.44 12.48 0.13
N VAL A 30 -3.73 13.40 0.80
CA VAL A 30 -4.32 14.69 1.21
C VAL A 30 -4.80 15.49 -0.01
N ALA A 31 -4.00 15.56 -1.06
CA ALA A 31 -4.38 16.25 -2.30
C ALA A 31 -5.59 15.59 -2.99
N ALA A 32 -5.64 14.26 -3.01
CA ALA A 32 -6.75 13.51 -3.58
C ALA A 32 -8.06 13.78 -2.82
N ASN A 33 -8.01 13.78 -1.48
CA ASN A 33 -9.19 14.07 -0.67
C ASN A 33 -9.69 15.51 -0.89
N VAL A 34 -8.80 16.50 -1.03
CA VAL A 34 -9.18 17.88 -1.40
C VAL A 34 -9.86 17.93 -2.78
N VAL A 35 -9.37 17.14 -3.74
CA VAL A 35 -9.99 17.04 -5.07
C VAL A 35 -11.37 16.37 -4.99
N ILE A 36 -11.52 15.34 -4.17
CA ILE A 36 -12.82 14.68 -3.93
C ILE A 36 -13.81 15.66 -3.30
N ASP A 37 -13.40 16.42 -2.29
CA ASP A 37 -14.24 17.44 -1.67
C ASP A 37 -14.67 18.52 -2.70
N ALA A 38 -13.75 18.95 -3.56
CA ALA A 38 -14.05 19.87 -4.64
C ALA A 38 -15.09 19.31 -5.63
N LEU A 39 -14.98 18.02 -5.96
CA LEU A 39 -15.90 17.31 -6.84
C LEU A 39 -17.30 17.19 -6.21
N ILE A 40 -17.38 16.88 -4.90
CA ILE A 40 -18.65 16.80 -4.16
C ILE A 40 -19.34 18.16 -4.10
N VAL A 41 -18.59 19.23 -3.82
CA VAL A 41 -19.13 20.60 -3.72
C VAL A 41 -19.39 21.21 -5.11
N GLY A 42 -18.91 20.58 -6.18
CA GLY A 42 -19.09 21.03 -7.56
C GLY A 42 -18.35 22.32 -7.89
N THR A 43 -17.27 22.63 -7.16
CA THR A 43 -16.52 23.89 -7.29
C THR A 43 -15.23 23.69 -8.07
N THR A 44 -15.24 24.08 -9.34
CA THR A 44 -14.06 24.03 -10.22
C THR A 44 -12.94 24.98 -9.79
N SER A 45 -13.25 26.00 -8.99
CA SER A 45 -12.27 26.94 -8.43
C SER A 45 -11.38 26.33 -7.34
N LEU A 46 -11.86 25.33 -6.60
CA LEU A 46 -11.09 24.64 -5.56
C LEU A 46 -10.04 23.70 -6.16
N LEU A 47 -10.38 23.10 -7.30
CA LEU A 47 -9.46 22.34 -8.17
C LEU A 47 -8.32 23.20 -8.72
N ALA A 48 -8.53 24.50 -8.90
CA ALA A 48 -7.47 25.43 -9.26
C ALA A 48 -6.58 25.80 -8.05
N ALA A 49 -7.10 25.70 -6.82
CA ALA A 49 -6.32 25.92 -5.59
C ALA A 49 -5.46 24.69 -5.22
N SER A 50 -5.89 23.47 -5.56
CA SER A 50 -5.08 22.26 -5.41
C SER A 50 -3.85 22.23 -6.35
N VAL A 51 -3.79 23.11 -7.35
CA VAL A 51 -2.59 23.39 -8.16
C VAL A 51 -1.43 23.91 -7.30
N GLY A 52 -1.72 24.62 -6.20
CA GLY A 52 -0.71 25.04 -5.24
C GLY A 52 -0.21 23.90 -4.34
N ILE A 53 -1.03 22.87 -4.13
CA ILE A 53 -0.72 21.72 -3.26
C ILE A 53 0.09 20.65 -4.02
N THR A 54 -0.06 20.59 -5.34
CA THR A 54 0.56 19.60 -6.24
C THR A 54 2.00 19.94 -6.66
N MET A 55 2.72 20.73 -5.84
CA MET A 55 4.19 20.80 -5.90
C MET A 55 4.76 21.26 -7.27
N GLY A 56 4.10 22.17 -7.98
CA GLY A 56 4.63 22.74 -9.23
C GLY A 56 4.51 21.85 -10.48
N CYS A 57 3.64 20.85 -10.46
CA CYS A 57 3.36 19.98 -11.59
C CYS A 57 2.82 20.72 -12.84
N THR A 58 3.15 20.21 -14.03
CA THR A 58 2.62 20.74 -15.30
C THR A 58 1.11 20.49 -15.42
N ALA A 59 0.41 21.32 -16.20
CA ALA A 59 -1.04 21.19 -16.41
C ALA A 59 -1.48 19.78 -16.87
N VAL A 60 -0.63 19.06 -17.60
CA VAL A 60 -0.89 17.69 -18.06
C VAL A 60 -0.89 16.70 -16.89
N VAL A 61 0.06 16.83 -15.97
CA VAL A 61 0.14 15.95 -14.79
C VAL A 61 -1.03 16.21 -13.84
N LEU A 62 -1.42 17.48 -13.68
CA LEU A 62 -2.55 17.87 -12.84
C LEU A 62 -3.88 17.34 -13.34
N THR A 63 -4.13 17.48 -14.64
CA THR A 63 -5.37 16.97 -15.26
C THR A 63 -5.43 15.45 -15.20
N GLY A 64 -4.32 14.76 -15.40
CA GLY A 64 -4.22 13.30 -15.22
C GLY A 64 -4.50 12.86 -13.78
N PHE A 65 -3.94 13.56 -12.79
CA PHE A 65 -4.18 13.27 -11.38
C PHE A 65 -5.66 13.48 -11.00
N VAL A 66 -6.26 14.61 -11.37
CA VAL A 66 -7.67 14.90 -11.11
C VAL A 66 -8.58 13.87 -11.76
N ALA A 67 -8.31 13.49 -13.01
CA ALA A 67 -9.06 12.44 -13.69
C ALA A 67 -8.92 11.09 -12.97
N GLY A 68 -7.71 10.74 -12.52
CA GLY A 68 -7.46 9.55 -11.71
C GLY A 68 -8.25 9.53 -10.41
N VAL A 69 -8.20 10.62 -9.65
CA VAL A 69 -8.96 10.76 -8.39
C VAL A 69 -10.48 10.72 -8.64
N ALA A 70 -10.96 11.32 -9.73
CA ALA A 70 -12.38 11.22 -10.11
C ALA A 70 -12.79 9.77 -10.43
N MET A 71 -11.92 8.98 -11.07
CA MET A 71 -12.18 7.55 -11.30
C MET A 71 -12.28 6.77 -9.99
N VAL A 72 -11.37 7.03 -9.04
CA VAL A 72 -11.43 6.46 -7.68
C VAL A 72 -12.75 6.84 -6.99
N TYR A 73 -13.15 8.11 -7.05
CA TYR A 73 -14.41 8.58 -6.47
C TYR A 73 -15.63 7.90 -7.08
N THR A 74 -15.64 7.67 -8.40
CA THR A 74 -16.73 6.96 -9.08
C THR A 74 -16.70 5.44 -8.87
N GLY A 75 -15.70 4.90 -8.17
CA GLY A 75 -15.53 3.48 -7.88
C GLY A 75 -15.06 2.65 -9.08
N VAL A 76 -14.45 3.27 -10.08
CA VAL A 76 -13.93 2.59 -11.28
C VAL A 76 -12.58 1.91 -11.01
N THR A 77 -11.85 2.39 -10.00
CA THR A 77 -10.50 1.93 -9.63
C THR A 77 -10.40 1.70 -8.12
N ASP A 78 -9.24 1.21 -7.68
CA ASP A 78 -8.91 0.94 -6.27
C ASP A 78 -9.02 2.18 -5.38
N THR A 79 -8.84 1.99 -4.06
CA THR A 79 -8.96 3.06 -3.06
C THR A 79 -7.95 4.19 -3.29
N VAL A 80 -8.27 5.38 -2.75
CA VAL A 80 -7.38 6.55 -2.85
C VAL A 80 -5.98 6.22 -2.31
N SER A 81 -5.91 5.59 -1.14
CA SER A 81 -4.64 5.28 -0.47
C SER A 81 -3.79 4.30 -1.30
N GLU A 82 -4.41 3.27 -1.89
CA GLU A 82 -3.71 2.28 -2.72
C GLU A 82 -3.12 2.90 -3.99
N VAL A 83 -3.91 3.67 -4.74
CA VAL A 83 -3.42 4.38 -5.94
C VAL A 83 -2.33 5.39 -5.58
N CYS A 84 -2.46 6.08 -4.45
CA CYS A 84 -1.45 7.04 -4.01
C CYS A 84 -0.14 6.37 -3.60
N SER A 85 -0.21 5.28 -2.84
CA SER A 85 0.95 4.48 -2.47
C SER A 85 1.62 3.84 -3.68
N ASP A 86 0.86 3.33 -4.65
CA ASP A 86 1.40 2.73 -5.87
C ASP A 86 2.10 3.76 -6.75
N LEU A 87 1.52 4.94 -6.94
CA LEU A 87 2.16 6.01 -7.68
C LEU A 87 3.46 6.47 -6.99
N ALA A 88 3.44 6.54 -5.66
CA ALA A 88 4.60 6.92 -4.88
C ALA A 88 5.70 5.86 -4.92
N ASN A 89 5.35 4.58 -4.82
CA ASN A 89 6.26 3.44 -4.97
C ASN A 89 6.80 3.30 -6.41
N MET A 90 6.03 3.69 -7.42
CA MET A 90 6.49 3.75 -8.80
C MET A 90 7.59 4.81 -8.99
N LEU A 91 7.43 5.98 -8.37
CA LEU A 91 8.38 7.07 -8.48
C LEU A 91 9.61 6.88 -7.57
N PHE A 92 9.39 6.37 -6.36
CA PHE A 92 10.42 6.08 -5.37
C PHE A 92 10.35 4.59 -4.99
N PRO A 93 11.11 3.73 -5.68
CA PRO A 93 10.98 2.28 -5.54
C PRO A 93 11.18 1.81 -4.10
N PRO A 94 10.53 0.71 -3.69
CA PRO A 94 10.72 0.10 -2.37
C PRO A 94 12.19 -0.18 -2.08
N GLN A 95 12.59 -0.02 -0.81
CA GLN A 95 13.96 -0.23 -0.37
C GLN A 95 14.08 -1.50 0.48
N ILE A 96 15.27 -2.10 0.46
CA ILE A 96 15.58 -3.26 1.29
C ILE A 96 16.01 -2.74 2.66
N GLU A 97 15.23 -3.07 3.70
CA GLU A 97 15.52 -2.66 5.08
C GLU A 97 16.08 -3.81 5.94
N GLY A 98 16.06 -5.03 5.42
CA GLY A 98 16.61 -6.17 6.13
C GLY A 98 16.60 -7.43 5.30
N TYR A 99 17.17 -8.48 5.90
CA TYR A 99 17.17 -9.83 5.35
C TYR A 99 16.70 -10.82 6.41
N ILE A 100 16.00 -11.86 5.98
CA ILE A 100 15.57 -12.93 6.87
C ILE A 100 16.79 -13.77 7.27
N LEU A 101 17.27 -13.61 8.51
CA LEU A 101 18.48 -14.31 8.96
C LEU A 101 18.24 -15.77 9.33
N THR A 102 17.03 -16.13 9.75
CA THR A 102 16.66 -17.48 10.21
C THR A 102 15.25 -17.86 9.75
N GLY A 103 14.95 -19.16 9.68
CA GLY A 103 13.63 -19.71 9.33
C GLY A 103 13.29 -20.93 10.18
N SER A 104 12.12 -21.54 9.97
CA SER A 104 11.69 -22.72 10.73
C SER A 104 12.56 -23.94 10.41
N GLY A 105 12.97 -24.70 11.44
CA GLY A 105 13.74 -25.94 11.27
C GLY A 105 12.99 -27.04 10.51
N ASP A 106 11.66 -26.97 10.46
CA ASP A 106 10.79 -28.01 9.91
C ASP A 106 9.99 -27.55 8.68
N THR A 107 10.24 -26.33 8.16
CA THR A 107 9.56 -25.81 6.96
C THR A 107 10.61 -25.33 5.97
N TRP A 108 10.64 -25.97 4.81
CA TRP A 108 11.70 -25.78 3.82
C TRP A 108 11.12 -25.42 2.47
N ILE A 109 11.59 -24.32 1.88
CA ILE A 109 11.22 -23.87 0.54
C ILE A 109 12.51 -23.62 -0.24
N ASN A 110 12.62 -24.23 -1.41
CA ASN A 110 13.83 -24.20 -2.24
C ASN A 110 15.11 -24.53 -1.42
N SER A 111 15.03 -25.58 -0.60
CA SER A 111 16.13 -26.04 0.27
C SER A 111 16.63 -25.02 1.30
N LYS A 112 15.84 -23.97 1.60
CA LYS A 112 16.12 -23.02 2.67
C LYS A 112 15.02 -23.07 3.73
N PRO A 113 15.36 -22.89 5.03
CA PRO A 113 14.38 -22.69 6.09
C PRO A 113 13.44 -21.51 5.75
N ALA A 114 12.14 -21.67 5.93
CA ALA A 114 11.14 -20.63 5.65
C ALA A 114 10.25 -20.39 6.86
N ALA A 115 9.59 -19.24 6.91
CA ALA A 115 8.57 -18.98 7.92
C ALA A 115 7.39 -19.95 7.71
N ARG A 116 6.97 -20.64 8.77
CA ARG A 116 5.71 -21.39 8.75
C ARG A 116 4.60 -20.36 8.80
N ALA A 117 3.89 -20.13 7.70
CA ALA A 117 2.60 -19.45 7.78
C ALA A 117 1.74 -20.32 8.70
N ALA A 118 1.51 -19.87 9.94
CA ALA A 118 0.50 -20.47 10.79
C ALA A 118 -0.83 -20.19 10.09
N ALA A 119 -1.24 -21.10 9.20
CA ALA A 119 -2.57 -21.09 8.64
C ALA A 119 -3.53 -21.44 9.78
N THR A 120 -3.91 -20.41 10.53
CA THR A 120 -5.21 -20.20 11.16
C THR A 120 -5.22 -18.73 11.57
N ALA A 121 -5.85 -17.88 10.77
CA ALA A 121 -6.43 -16.65 11.29
C ALA A 121 -7.60 -17.09 12.18
N ALA A 122 -7.31 -17.47 13.44
CA ALA A 122 -8.35 -17.69 14.42
C ALA A 122 -9.10 -16.37 14.56
N SER A 123 -10.41 -16.38 14.33
CA SER A 123 -11.21 -15.22 14.67
C SER A 123 -11.05 -14.97 16.17
N ARG A 124 -11.21 -13.72 16.62
CA ARG A 124 -11.12 -13.40 18.06
C ARG A 124 -12.02 -14.31 18.90
N GLN A 125 -13.14 -14.75 18.33
CA GLN A 125 -14.09 -15.69 18.92
C GLN A 125 -13.50 -17.11 19.09
N ASP A 126 -12.67 -17.58 18.16
CA ASP A 126 -12.00 -18.88 18.26
C ASP A 126 -10.90 -18.87 19.34
N ILE A 127 -10.23 -17.73 19.52
CA ILE A 127 -9.21 -17.54 20.57
C ILE A 127 -9.88 -17.51 21.95
N GLU A 128 -10.95 -16.72 22.11
CA GLU A 128 -11.72 -16.63 23.36
C GLU A 128 -12.37 -17.97 23.75
N ALA A 129 -12.85 -18.75 22.77
CA ALA A 129 -13.40 -20.08 23.01
C ALA A 129 -12.32 -21.10 23.46
N GLN A 130 -11.11 -21.02 22.92
CA GLN A 130 -9.99 -21.87 23.34
C GLN A 130 -9.50 -21.51 24.75
N GLU A 131 -9.43 -20.23 25.10
CA GLU A 131 -9.06 -19.78 26.46
C GLU A 131 -10.10 -20.19 27.50
N ALA A 132 -11.39 -20.18 27.16
CA ALA A 132 -12.46 -20.64 28.05
C ALA A 132 -12.45 -22.15 28.29
N GLN A 133 -11.95 -22.95 27.34
CA GLN A 133 -11.80 -24.41 27.49
C GLN A 133 -10.50 -24.81 28.21
N ALA A 134 -9.53 -23.91 28.30
CA ALA A 134 -8.25 -24.13 28.98
C ALA A 134 -8.30 -23.84 30.50
N LYS A 135 -9.47 -23.48 31.05
CA LYS A 135 -9.71 -23.19 32.46
C LYS A 135 -10.67 -24.20 33.07
#